data_AF-A0A0F0FHC4-F1
#
_entry.id   AF-A0A0F0FHC4-F1
#
_cell.length_a   1.000
_cell.length_b   1.000
_cell.length_c   1.000
_cell.angle_alpha   90.00
_cell.angle_beta   90.00
_cell.angle_gamma   90.00
#
_symmetry.space_group_name_H-M   'P 1'
#
loop_
_entity.id
_entity.type
_entity.pdbx_description
1 polymer ?
#
loop_
_entity_poly.entity_id
_entity_poly.type
_entity_poly.pdbx_seq_one_letter_code
_entity_poly.pdbx_strand_id
1 'polypeptide(L)'
;AVVAPYMKPLTELVVDYIRNEGYEVVDWRALEIPDNLEVGRHDPARLPGIVAQMNTKDVDAIVLSACVQMPSLPAVAKVEAMTGKPVITAAIATTYAILKQLDLEPVVPGAG
;
A
#
# COMPACT_ATOMS: atom_id res chain seq x y z
N ALA A 1 -7.43 1.19 -4.21
CA ALA A 1 -7.26 2.32 -3.26
C ALA A 1 -5.78 2.44 -2.85
N VAL A 2 -5.30 3.62 -2.44
CA VAL A 2 -3.87 3.85 -2.15
C VAL A 2 -3.64 4.59 -0.82
N VAL A 3 -2.71 4.11 0.01
CA VAL A 3 -2.21 4.85 1.17
C VAL A 3 -0.73 5.20 0.95
N ALA A 4 -0.38 6.46 1.18
CA ALA A 4 0.99 6.95 1.05
C ALA A 4 1.36 7.87 2.21
N PRO A 5 2.61 7.81 2.72
CA PRO A 5 3.04 8.69 3.80
C PRO A 5 3.37 10.11 3.35
N TYR A 6 3.48 10.33 2.04
CA TYR A 6 3.99 11.57 1.47
C TYR A 6 3.09 12.77 1.73
N MET A 7 3.66 13.97 1.56
CA MET A 7 2.86 15.19 1.41
C MET A 7 1.88 15.06 0.25
N LYS A 8 0.74 15.76 0.34
CA LYS A 8 -0.33 15.65 -0.65
C LYS A 8 0.15 15.83 -2.11
N PRO A 9 0.99 16.82 -2.48
CA PRO A 9 1.42 16.98 -3.87
C PRO A 9 2.18 15.77 -4.42
N LEU A 10 3.03 15.13 -3.59
CA LEU A 10 3.77 13.94 -4.00
C LEU A 10 2.85 12.70 -4.07
N THR A 11 1.85 12.62 -3.20
CA THR A 11 0.84 11.56 -3.28
C THR A 11 0.00 11.67 -4.55
N GLU A 12 -0.38 12.89 -4.95
CA GLU A 12 -1.09 13.14 -6.22
C GLU A 12 -0.26 12.69 -7.42
N LEU A 13 1.05 12.98 -7.45
CA LEU A 13 1.94 12.47 -8.51
C LEU A 13 1.95 10.93 -8.59
N VAL A 14 1.98 10.23 -7.45
CA VAL A 14 1.91 8.76 -7.42
C VAL A 14 0.57 8.26 -7.94
N VAL A 15 -0.53 8.88 -7.52
CA VAL A 15 -1.89 8.53 -7.96
C VAL A 15 -2.06 8.76 -9.47
N ASP A 16 -1.59 9.88 -9.97
CA ASP A 16 -1.67 10.21 -11.39
C ASP A 16 -0.76 9.32 -12.23
N TYR A 17 0.39 8.90 -11.71
CA TYR A 17 1.23 7.89 -12.35
C TYR A 17 0.48 6.56 -12.48
N ILE A 18 -0.14 6.05 -11.42
CA ILE A 18 -0.95 4.81 -11.45
C ILE A 18 -2.10 4.93 -12.47
N ARG A 19 -2.75 6.09 -12.52
CA ARG A 19 -3.81 6.38 -13.53
C ARG A 19 -3.28 6.36 -14.94
N ASN A 20 -2.11 6.94 -15.18
CA ASN A 20 -1.47 6.96 -16.48
C ASN A 20 -1.07 5.55 -16.96
N GLU A 21 -0.76 4.63 -16.04
CA GLU A 21 -0.55 3.21 -16.33
C GLU A 21 -1.85 2.43 -16.62
N GLY A 22 -3.00 3.11 -16.67
CA GLY A 22 -4.28 2.54 -17.08
C GLY A 22 -5.14 1.98 -15.93
N TYR A 23 -4.80 2.28 -14.68
CA TYR A 23 -5.56 1.84 -13.51
C TYR A 23 -6.41 2.94 -12.89
N GLU A 24 -7.63 2.62 -12.47
CA GLU A 24 -8.43 3.56 -11.69
C GLU A 24 -7.98 3.62 -10.23
N VAL A 25 -7.84 4.83 -9.69
CA VAL A 25 -7.63 5.07 -8.25
C VAL A 25 -8.88 5.72 -7.66
N VAL A 26 -9.73 4.87 -7.07
CA VAL A 26 -11.04 5.24 -6.49
C VAL A 26 -10.93 6.11 -5.24
N ASP A 27 -10.01 5.79 -4.33
CA ASP A 27 -9.76 6.56 -3.12
C ASP A 27 -8.28 6.45 -2.71
N TRP A 28 -7.75 7.51 -2.10
CA TRP A 28 -6.38 7.58 -1.62
C TRP A 28 -6.20 8.44 -0.36
N ARG A 29 -5.15 8.15 0.42
CA ARG A 29 -4.79 8.91 1.64
C ARG A 29 -3.32 9.29 1.60
N ALA A 30 -3.05 10.58 1.80
CA ALA A 30 -1.73 11.12 2.13
C ALA A 30 -1.65 11.29 3.65
N LEU A 31 -0.63 10.73 4.30
CA LEU A 31 -0.41 10.94 5.74
C LEU A 31 0.37 12.21 6.05
N GLU A 32 0.98 12.82 5.01
CA GLU A 32 1.68 14.11 5.09
C GLU A 32 2.79 14.15 6.15
N ILE A 33 3.62 13.10 6.17
CA ILE A 33 4.79 12.99 7.05
C ILE A 33 6.04 13.35 6.22
N PRO A 34 6.61 14.56 6.38
CA PRO A 34 7.73 15.01 5.54
C PRO A 34 9.07 14.38 5.94
N ASP A 35 9.27 14.04 7.21
CA ASP A 35 10.51 13.41 7.69
C ASP A 35 10.48 11.90 7.47
N ASN A 36 11.40 11.41 6.65
CA ASN A 36 11.51 9.99 6.32
C ASN A 36 11.88 9.10 7.55
N LEU A 37 12.49 9.67 8.60
CA LEU A 37 12.70 8.96 9.87
C LEU A 37 11.38 8.77 10.62
N GLU A 38 10.48 9.75 10.58
CA GLU A 38 9.14 9.62 11.16
C GLU A 38 8.27 8.66 10.35
N VAL A 39 8.39 8.67 9.02
CA VAL A 39 7.75 7.66 8.14
C VAL A 39 8.16 6.25 8.56
N GLY A 40 9.45 6.02 8.80
CA GLY A 40 9.97 4.73 9.25
C GLY A 40 9.54 4.32 10.67
N ARG A 41 9.12 5.28 11.49
CA ARG A 41 8.59 5.07 12.84
C ARG A 41 7.06 5.00 12.88
N HIS A 42 6.39 5.15 11.75
CA HIS A 42 4.94 5.07 11.69
C HIS A 42 4.47 3.70 12.20
N ASP A 43 3.56 3.72 13.17
CA ASP A 43 3.01 2.50 13.75
C ASP A 43 2.09 1.78 12.75
N PRO A 44 2.46 0.59 12.24
CA PRO A 44 1.66 -0.15 11.27
C PRO A 44 0.28 -0.53 11.81
N ALA A 45 0.08 -0.61 13.14
CA ALA A 45 -1.21 -0.93 13.74
C ALA A 45 -2.28 0.16 13.48
N ARG A 46 -1.87 1.36 13.05
CA ARG A 46 -2.76 2.46 12.68
C ARG A 46 -3.32 2.33 11.26
N LEU A 47 -2.64 1.59 10.38
CA LEU A 47 -3.02 1.44 8.97
C LEU A 47 -4.43 0.86 8.75
N PRO A 48 -4.88 -0.18 9.49
CA PRO A 48 -6.26 -0.66 9.37
C PRO A 48 -7.29 0.43 9.68
N GLY A 49 -7.04 1.28 10.68
CA GLY A 49 -7.94 2.39 11.03
C GLY A 49 -7.98 3.48 9.97
N ILE A 50 -6.88 3.69 9.24
CA ILE A 50 -6.83 4.58 8.07
C ILE A 50 -7.67 3.99 6.93
N VAL A 51 -7.48 2.71 6.61
CA VAL A 51 -8.22 2.03 5.54
C VAL A 51 -9.73 1.98 5.84
N ALA A 52 -10.12 1.80 7.10
CA ALA A 52 -11.53 1.81 7.51
C ALA A 52 -12.25 3.15 7.21
N GLN A 53 -11.52 4.24 7.01
CA GLN A 53 -12.05 5.56 6.64
C GLN A 53 -12.04 5.80 5.13
N MET A 54 -11.65 4.81 4.32
CA MET A 54 -11.55 4.91 2.86
C MET A 54 -12.73 4.22 2.18
N ASN A 55 -13.08 4.69 0.98
CA ASN A 55 -14.02 3.96 0.12
C ASN A 55 -13.32 2.78 -0.54
N THR A 56 -13.49 1.57 0.02
CA THR A 56 -12.91 0.32 -0.50
C THR A 56 -13.96 -0.65 -1.06
N LYS A 57 -15.22 -0.23 -1.20
CA LYS A 57 -16.29 -1.14 -1.62
C LYS A 57 -16.07 -1.67 -3.03
N ASP A 58 -15.82 -0.75 -3.96
CA ASP A 58 -15.73 -1.02 -5.40
C ASP A 58 -14.28 -1.07 -5.91
N VAL A 59 -13.30 -1.28 -5.01
CA VAL A 59 -11.90 -1.46 -5.42
C VAL A 59 -11.54 -2.94 -5.55
N ASP A 60 -10.66 -3.26 -6.49
CA ASP A 60 -10.15 -4.62 -6.70
C ASP A 60 -8.98 -4.95 -5.77
N ALA A 61 -8.19 -3.95 -5.41
CA ALA A 61 -7.03 -4.11 -4.53
C ALA A 61 -6.75 -2.83 -3.72
N ILE A 62 -6.01 -3.01 -2.63
CA ILE A 62 -5.56 -1.93 -1.75
C ILE A 62 -4.02 -1.91 -1.75
N VAL A 63 -3.43 -0.78 -2.13
CA VAL A 63 -2.01 -0.49 -1.93
C VAL A 63 -1.87 0.13 -0.54
N LEU A 64 -1.55 -0.68 0.47
CA LEU A 64 -1.51 -0.27 1.88
C LEU A 64 -0.30 0.61 2.22
N SER A 65 0.75 0.55 1.39
CA SER A 65 1.86 1.49 1.43
C SER A 65 2.46 1.65 0.03
N ALA A 66 2.24 2.81 -0.59
CA ALA A 66 2.93 3.23 -1.82
C ALA A 66 4.36 3.76 -1.57
N CYS A 67 4.88 3.52 -0.37
CA CYS A 67 6.24 3.85 0.05
C CYS A 67 6.94 2.60 0.60
N VAL A 68 8.25 2.52 0.44
CA VAL A 68 9.06 1.44 1.02
C VAL A 68 9.46 1.69 2.47
N GLN A 69 9.53 2.96 2.90
CA GLN A 69 9.97 3.32 4.25
C GLN A 69 8.88 3.08 5.31
N MET A 70 7.60 3.26 4.96
CA MET A 70 6.48 3.13 5.90
C MET A 70 6.22 1.65 6.22
N PRO A 71 6.43 1.19 7.48
CA PRO A 71 6.19 -0.20 7.85
C PRO A 71 4.73 -0.59 7.62
N SER A 72 4.50 -1.71 6.97
CA SER A 72 3.14 -2.13 6.59
C SER A 72 2.90 -3.64 6.61
N LEU A 73 3.94 -4.46 6.46
CA LEU A 73 3.81 -5.93 6.41
C LEU A 73 2.96 -6.52 7.56
N PRO A 74 3.15 -6.16 8.85
CA PRO A 74 2.34 -6.73 9.94
C PRO A 74 0.84 -6.39 9.86
N ALA A 75 0.45 -5.37 9.11
CA ALA A 75 -0.94 -4.92 9.00
C ALA A 75 -1.68 -5.56 7.82
N VAL A 76 -0.98 -6.16 6.86
CA VAL A 76 -1.55 -6.66 5.58
C VAL A 76 -2.69 -7.63 5.83
N ALA A 77 -2.44 -8.75 6.52
CA ALA A 77 -3.46 -9.77 6.76
C ALA A 77 -4.70 -9.23 7.50
N LYS A 78 -4.52 -8.26 8.41
CA LYS A 78 -5.63 -7.63 9.11
C LYS A 78 -6.48 -6.75 8.19
N VAL A 79 -5.86 -6.02 7.27
CA VAL A 79 -6.58 -5.22 6.27
C VAL A 79 -7.31 -6.12 5.27
N GLU A 80 -6.71 -7.22 4.84
CA GLU A 80 -7.37 -8.20 3.96
C GLU A 80 -8.61 -8.79 4.64
N ALA A 81 -8.46 -9.27 5.88
CA ALA A 81 -9.57 -9.82 6.65
C ALA A 81 -10.71 -8.80 6.87
N MET A 82 -10.37 -7.53 7.08
CA MET A 82 -11.34 -6.46 7.32
C MET A 82 -12.09 -6.03 6.05
N THR A 83 -11.42 -6.04 4.90
CA THR A 83 -11.97 -5.49 3.65
C THR A 83 -12.44 -6.54 2.66
N GLY A 84 -11.97 -7.79 2.81
CA GLY A 84 -12.15 -8.86 1.83
C GLY A 84 -11.43 -8.59 0.50
N LYS A 85 -10.52 -7.62 0.45
CA LYS A 85 -9.77 -7.23 -0.76
C LYS A 85 -8.32 -7.69 -0.65
N PRO A 86 -7.67 -8.11 -1.74
CA PRO A 86 -6.23 -8.28 -1.80
C PRO A 86 -5.50 -7.00 -1.39
N VAL A 87 -4.46 -7.16 -0.55
CA VAL A 87 -3.65 -6.03 -0.06
C VAL A 87 -2.21 -6.21 -0.47
N ILE A 88 -1.68 -5.22 -1.17
CA ILE A 88 -0.27 -5.16 -1.57
C ILE A 88 0.42 -3.93 -0.99
N THR A 89 1.75 -3.94 -0.99
CA THR A 89 2.60 -2.80 -0.63
C THR A 89 3.72 -2.69 -1.65
N ALA A 90 4.40 -1.54 -1.70
CA ALA A 90 5.60 -1.40 -2.53
C ALA A 90 6.61 -2.54 -2.25
N ALA A 91 6.86 -2.85 -0.97
CA ALA A 91 7.77 -3.91 -0.57
C ALA A 91 7.34 -5.30 -1.07
N ILE A 92 6.06 -5.67 -0.88
CA ILE A 92 5.52 -6.97 -1.34
C ILE A 92 5.58 -7.07 -2.87
N ALA A 93 5.14 -6.02 -3.58
CA ALA A 93 5.17 -5.99 -5.03
C ALA A 93 6.59 -6.11 -5.58
N THR A 94 7.57 -5.46 -4.93
CA THR A 94 8.99 -5.59 -5.28
C THR A 94 9.49 -7.02 -5.04
N THR A 95 9.20 -7.64 -3.90
CA THR A 95 9.59 -9.04 -3.64
C THR A 95 8.96 -10.00 -4.66
N TYR A 96 7.68 -9.82 -4.98
CA TYR A 96 7.00 -10.60 -6.02
C TYR A 96 7.69 -10.47 -7.38
N ALA A 97 8.03 -9.23 -7.78
CA ALA A 97 8.75 -8.97 -9.02
C ALA A 97 10.14 -9.62 -9.02
N ILE A 98 10.89 -9.53 -7.92
CA ILE A 98 12.21 -10.17 -7.77
C ILE A 98 12.10 -11.69 -7.93
N LEU A 99 11.18 -12.35 -7.24
CA LEU A 99 10.98 -13.80 -7.32
C LEU A 99 10.67 -14.23 -8.76
N LYS A 100 9.78 -13.50 -9.45
CA LYS A 100 9.48 -13.76 -10.86
C LYS A 100 10.67 -13.57 -11.79
N GLN A 101 11.48 -12.53 -11.58
CA GLN A 101 12.67 -12.28 -12.40
C GLN A 101 13.75 -13.35 -12.21
N LEU A 102 13.76 -14.02 -11.05
CA LEU A 102 14.66 -15.13 -10.74
C LEU A 102 14.10 -16.51 -11.12
N ASP A 103 12.93 -16.56 -11.77
CA ASP A 103 12.20 -17.80 -12.10
C ASP A 103 11.92 -18.68 -10.85
N LEU A 104 11.63 -18.01 -9.72
CA LEU A 104 11.23 -18.64 -8.48
C LEU A 104 9.72 -18.55 -8.28
N GLU A 105 9.13 -19.58 -7.70
CA GLU A 105 7.71 -19.59 -7.36
C GLU A 105 7.41 -18.48 -6.32
N PRO A 106 6.54 -17.49 -6.63
CA PRO A 106 6.34 -16.32 -5.77
C PRO A 106 5.33 -16.60 -4.64
N VAL A 107 5.59 -17.63 -3.83
CA VAL A 107 4.74 -18.03 -2.70
C VAL A 107 5.46 -17.75 -1.39
N VAL A 108 4.98 -16.74 -0.65
CA VAL A 108 5.55 -16.32 0.63
C VAL A 108 4.43 -16.22 1.67
N PRO A 109 4.36 -17.13 2.66
CA PRO A 109 3.31 -17.09 3.68
C PRO A 109 3.32 -15.78 4.49
N GLY A 110 2.13 -15.19 4.69
CA GLY A 110 1.94 -14.00 5.53
C GLY A 110 2.27 -12.66 4.85
N ALA A 111 2.47 -12.65 3.54
CA ALA A 111 2.80 -11.45 2.76
C ALA A 111 1.64 -10.93 1.88
N GLY A 112 0.40 -11.29 2.23
CA GLY A 112 -0.77 -11.15 1.33
C GLY A 112 -0.89 -12.31 0.35
#